data_AF-V9IJQ7-F1
#
_entry.id   AF-V9IJQ7-F1
#
_cell.length_a   1.000
_cell.length_b   1.000
_cell.length_c   1.000
_cell.angle_alpha   90.00
_cell.angle_beta   90.00
_cell.angle_gamma   90.00
#
_symmetry.space_group_name_H-M   'P 1'
#
loop_
_entity.id
_entity.type
_entity.pdbx_description
1 polymer ?
#
loop_
_entity_poly.entity_id
_entity_poly.type
_entity_poly.pdbx_seq_one_letter_code
_entity_poly.pdbx_strand_id
1 'polypeptide(L)'
;MAGGGVRGWLPDVAVVLWRRMLSALGDVNNIQDPTLHGQVMDYLVQLTQTLIKIRLNQGVSGDNQATPPAPELIPPLTVIAPWCFKAIQLPSQYEVGKLAAYRLICLLTVQPQDINLPKQHLTLFYRAVHSGIVSNDNKVLHVLVKYTGPRLFSLNLPGSSLLILDYIHAANVILSSQDIEAPRTEAVSIIGSLLSLPATTIKLPVLQPTATDIVTMTCPDAKEHIITILLKSCRREPTGIARCIALSSIAMFIYRELCYKNQHSRIPEAVTVLLLALKASHATVAQVACDSLLLLCDKADILLELYPNVPCKIIQILSETLGYMSTRERRGPLTISMLFCLGEWAMHLGPSVLLRVFQEKPLLMTLFTVLDNIVQDKIDKDAPQTNKNRR
;
A
#
# COMPACT_ATOMS: atom_id res chain seq x y z
N MET A 1 32.34 -13.34 2.30
CA MET A 1 32.31 -13.78 0.89
C MET A 1 32.53 -15.28 0.84
N ALA A 2 31.53 -16.08 0.44
CA ALA A 2 31.64 -17.55 0.39
C ALA A 2 32.43 -18.03 -0.86
N GLY A 3 33.55 -17.38 -1.15
CA GLY A 3 34.52 -17.85 -2.14
C GLY A 3 35.58 -18.65 -1.41
N GLY A 4 35.47 -19.98 -1.41
CA GLY A 4 36.49 -20.84 -0.82
C GLY A 4 37.86 -20.56 -1.44
N GLY A 5 38.91 -20.47 -0.63
CA GLY A 5 40.30 -20.25 -1.08
C GLY A 5 40.95 -21.48 -1.74
N VAL A 6 40.15 -22.44 -2.19
CA VAL A 6 40.64 -23.68 -2.80
C VAL A 6 41.02 -23.39 -4.24
N ARG A 7 42.22 -23.84 -4.64
CA ARG A 7 42.73 -23.69 -6.01
C ARG A 7 41.71 -24.26 -7.01
N GLY A 8 41.19 -23.42 -7.91
CA GLY A 8 40.14 -23.77 -8.88
C GLY A 8 38.72 -23.31 -8.51
N TRP A 9 38.51 -22.75 -7.32
CA TRP A 9 37.22 -22.15 -6.93
C TRP A 9 37.14 -20.69 -7.38
N LEU A 10 36.87 -20.50 -8.68
CA LEU A 10 36.67 -19.19 -9.29
C LEU A 10 35.17 -18.82 -9.37
N PRO A 11 34.81 -17.53 -9.44
CA PRO A 11 33.41 -17.10 -9.52
C PRO A 11 32.61 -17.71 -10.69
N ASP A 12 33.23 -17.90 -11.85
CA ASP A 12 32.65 -18.54 -13.03
C ASP A 12 32.37 -20.04 -12.79
N VAL A 13 33.29 -20.73 -12.11
CA VAL A 13 33.12 -22.12 -11.69
C VAL A 13 31.93 -22.25 -10.74
N ALA A 14 31.75 -21.29 -9.82
CA ALA A 14 30.58 -21.27 -8.95
C ALA A 14 29.28 -21.15 -9.77
N VAL A 15 29.19 -20.21 -10.72
CA VAL A 15 27.99 -20.04 -11.58
C VAL A 15 27.65 -21.32 -12.35
N VAL A 16 28.66 -21.97 -12.95
CA VAL A 16 28.46 -23.23 -13.68
C VAL A 16 27.98 -24.35 -12.74
N LEU A 17 28.57 -24.46 -11.56
CA LEU A 17 28.19 -25.47 -10.57
C LEU A 17 26.73 -25.29 -10.11
N TRP A 18 26.31 -24.06 -9.81
CA TRP A 18 24.92 -23.77 -9.46
C TRP A 18 23.94 -24.17 -10.58
N ARG A 19 24.24 -23.83 -11.84
CA ARG A 19 23.41 -24.21 -12.98
C ARG A 19 23.32 -25.73 -13.13
N ARG A 20 24.43 -26.45 -12.95
CA ARG A 20 24.46 -27.92 -13.00
C ARG A 20 23.68 -28.55 -11.86
N MET A 21 23.83 -28.05 -10.62
CA MET A 21 23.10 -28.55 -9.46
C MET A 21 21.59 -28.36 -9.62
N LEU A 22 21.14 -27.19 -10.09
CA LEU A 22 19.73 -26.96 -10.39
C LEU A 22 19.24 -27.90 -11.50
N SER A 23 19.98 -28.03 -12.59
CA SER A 23 19.58 -28.89 -13.71
C SER A 23 19.56 -30.37 -13.33
N ALA A 24 20.37 -30.80 -12.37
CA ALA A 24 20.41 -32.17 -11.87
C ALA A 24 19.14 -32.60 -11.12
N LEU A 25 18.33 -31.65 -10.64
CA LEU A 25 17.03 -31.94 -10.01
C LEU A 25 16.01 -32.52 -11.00
N GLY A 26 16.23 -32.34 -12.31
CA GLY A 26 15.27 -32.70 -13.34
C GLY A 26 13.99 -31.85 -13.27
N ASP A 27 12.92 -32.32 -13.91
CA ASP A 27 11.61 -31.65 -13.82
C ASP A 27 10.92 -32.03 -12.50
N VAL A 28 10.97 -31.10 -11.54
CA VAL A 28 10.34 -31.23 -10.22
C VAL A 28 8.83 -31.54 -10.29
N ASN A 29 8.17 -31.26 -11.42
CA ASN A 29 6.75 -31.55 -11.60
C ASN A 29 6.45 -33.04 -11.88
N ASN A 30 7.48 -33.88 -12.04
CA ASN A 30 7.31 -35.33 -12.17
C ASN A 30 7.24 -36.06 -10.81
N ILE A 31 7.42 -35.34 -9.69
CA ILE A 31 7.27 -35.89 -8.34
C ILE A 31 5.82 -36.33 -8.13
N GLN A 32 5.63 -37.63 -7.89
CA GLN A 32 4.29 -38.23 -7.76
C GLN A 32 3.60 -37.84 -6.45
N ASP A 33 4.33 -37.81 -5.33
CA ASP A 33 3.76 -37.44 -4.03
C ASP A 33 3.55 -35.92 -3.93
N PRO A 34 2.30 -35.44 -3.78
CA PRO A 34 2.00 -34.01 -3.65
C PRO A 34 2.65 -33.34 -2.43
N THR A 35 2.87 -34.10 -1.35
CA THR A 35 3.50 -33.57 -0.14
C THR A 35 4.98 -33.27 -0.38
N LEU A 36 5.70 -34.22 -0.98
CA LEU A 36 7.10 -34.04 -1.36
C LEU A 36 7.26 -32.95 -2.44
N HIS A 37 6.35 -32.90 -3.42
CA HIS A 37 6.33 -31.83 -4.42
C HIS A 37 6.20 -30.45 -3.76
N GLY A 38 5.27 -30.30 -2.81
CA GLY A 38 5.09 -29.08 -2.04
C GLY A 38 6.34 -28.68 -1.25
N GLN A 39 7.01 -29.63 -0.59
CA GLN A 39 8.26 -29.37 0.14
C GLN A 39 9.37 -28.89 -0.81
N VAL A 40 9.56 -29.55 -1.95
CA VAL A 40 10.57 -29.15 -2.96
C VAL A 40 10.28 -27.74 -3.48
N MET A 41 9.02 -27.41 -3.77
CA MET A 41 8.64 -26.06 -4.21
C MET A 41 8.92 -25.00 -3.14
N ASP A 42 8.67 -25.30 -1.85
CA ASP A 42 9.00 -24.37 -0.77
C ASP A 42 10.53 -24.19 -0.62
N TYR A 43 11.33 -25.26 -0.78
CA TYR A 43 12.78 -25.12 -0.84
C TYR A 43 13.22 -24.23 -2.01
N LEU A 44 12.60 -24.35 -3.19
CA LEU A 44 12.88 -23.48 -4.32
C LEU A 44 12.53 -22.01 -4.01
N VAL A 45 11.46 -21.75 -3.25
CA VAL A 45 11.16 -20.40 -2.73
C VAL A 45 12.30 -19.88 -1.87
N GLN A 46 12.75 -20.64 -0.88
CA GLN A 46 13.82 -20.25 0.04
C GLN A 46 15.15 -20.02 -0.69
N LEU A 47 15.48 -20.91 -1.62
CA LEU A 47 16.66 -20.79 -2.48
C LEU A 47 16.60 -19.51 -3.32
N THR A 48 15.47 -19.25 -3.97
CA THR A 48 15.28 -18.06 -4.81
C THR A 48 15.42 -16.78 -3.99
N GLN A 49 14.83 -16.72 -2.80
CA GLN A 49 14.98 -15.58 -1.89
C GLN A 49 16.45 -15.36 -1.50
N THR A 50 17.20 -16.44 -1.29
CA THR A 50 18.64 -16.36 -1.00
C THR A 50 19.42 -15.83 -2.20
N LEU A 51 19.12 -16.31 -3.41
CA LEU A 51 19.77 -15.82 -4.64
C LEU A 51 19.45 -14.35 -4.92
N ILE A 52 18.22 -13.89 -4.64
CA ILE A 52 17.84 -12.48 -4.72
C ILE A 52 18.69 -11.65 -3.76
N LYS A 53 18.82 -12.09 -2.49
CA LYS A 53 19.65 -11.38 -1.49
C LYS A 53 21.12 -11.33 -1.90
N ILE A 54 21.67 -12.44 -2.43
CA ILE A 54 23.05 -12.47 -2.94
C ILE A 54 23.21 -11.43 -4.05
N ARG A 55 22.29 -11.41 -5.03
CA ARG A 55 22.32 -10.45 -6.14
C ARG A 55 22.26 -9.00 -5.67
N LEU A 56 21.36 -8.67 -4.74
CA LEU A 56 21.24 -7.32 -4.18
C LEU A 56 22.51 -6.87 -3.45
N ASN A 57 23.24 -7.79 -2.83
CA ASN A 57 24.49 -7.47 -2.12
C ASN A 57 25.71 -7.33 -3.04
N GLN A 58 25.66 -7.80 -4.30
CA GLN A 58 26.80 -7.67 -5.22
C GLN A 58 27.11 -6.22 -5.60
N GLY A 59 26.12 -5.32 -5.52
CA GLY A 59 26.28 -3.89 -5.81
C GLY A 59 26.61 -3.01 -4.60
N VAL A 60 26.85 -3.59 -3.42
CA VAL A 60 27.12 -2.84 -2.18
C VAL A 60 28.62 -2.67 -2.01
N SER A 61 29.08 -1.43 -1.92
CA SER A 61 30.47 -1.07 -1.67
C SER A 61 30.92 -1.52 -0.28
N GLY A 62 32.09 -2.16 -0.19
CA GLY A 62 32.65 -2.58 1.10
C GLY A 62 33.06 -1.41 2.00
N ASP A 63 33.34 -0.25 1.42
CA ASP A 63 33.84 0.95 2.08
C ASP A 63 32.81 2.10 2.21
N ASN A 64 31.62 1.97 1.58
CA ASN A 64 30.60 3.01 1.47
C ASN A 64 31.08 4.31 0.81
N GLN A 65 32.14 4.28 0.00
CA GLN A 65 32.73 5.47 -0.63
C GLN A 65 32.54 5.54 -2.15
N ALA A 66 32.32 4.41 -2.84
CA ALA A 66 32.12 4.40 -4.29
C ALA A 66 31.18 3.28 -4.73
N THR A 67 30.38 3.50 -5.77
CA THR A 67 29.53 2.45 -6.36
C THR A 67 30.40 1.41 -7.10
N PRO A 68 30.33 0.11 -6.75
CA PRO A 68 31.07 -0.95 -7.44
C PRO A 68 30.68 -1.07 -8.92
N PRO A 69 31.57 -1.57 -9.79
CA PRO A 69 31.20 -1.90 -11.16
C PRO A 69 30.11 -2.98 -11.19
N ALA A 70 29.32 -2.99 -12.27
CA ALA A 70 28.24 -3.97 -12.43
C ALA A 70 28.79 -5.41 -12.37
N PRO A 71 28.21 -6.29 -11.55
CA PRO A 71 28.70 -7.66 -11.41
C PRO A 71 28.51 -8.43 -12.72
N GLU A 72 29.59 -9.03 -13.23
CA GLU A 72 29.56 -9.84 -14.46
C GLU A 72 28.81 -11.17 -14.26
N LEU A 73 28.86 -11.72 -13.04
CA LEU A 73 28.33 -13.04 -12.69
C LEU A 73 27.15 -12.89 -11.74
N ILE A 74 25.96 -12.78 -12.32
CA ILE A 74 24.70 -12.66 -11.60
C ILE A 74 23.98 -14.01 -11.49
N PRO A 75 23.32 -14.31 -10.35
CA PRO A 75 22.47 -15.49 -10.24
C PRO A 75 21.35 -15.51 -11.31
N PRO A 76 21.18 -16.61 -12.08
CA PRO A 76 20.15 -16.70 -13.11
C PRO A 76 18.79 -17.03 -12.49
N LEU A 77 18.11 -16.02 -11.94
CA LEU A 77 16.88 -16.19 -11.16
C LEU A 77 15.74 -16.85 -11.97
N THR A 78 15.64 -16.60 -13.27
CA THR A 78 14.55 -17.08 -14.12
C THR A 78 14.69 -18.55 -14.55
N VAL A 79 15.79 -19.24 -14.21
CA VAL A 79 16.01 -20.65 -14.58
C VAL A 79 14.88 -21.57 -14.09
N ILE A 80 14.30 -21.28 -12.93
CA ILE A 80 13.23 -22.10 -12.32
C ILE A 80 11.82 -21.73 -12.83
N ALA A 81 11.68 -20.63 -13.59
CA ALA A 81 10.37 -20.12 -14.01
C ALA A 81 9.56 -21.15 -14.83
N PRO A 82 10.15 -21.91 -15.78
CA PRO A 82 9.41 -22.94 -16.52
C PRO A 82 8.79 -24.00 -15.63
N TRP A 83 9.50 -24.44 -14.57
CA TRP A 83 8.95 -25.39 -13.61
C TRP A 83 7.77 -24.81 -12.84
N CYS A 84 7.83 -23.53 -12.47
CA CYS A 84 6.74 -22.85 -11.77
C CYS A 84 5.50 -22.72 -12.66
N PHE A 85 5.66 -22.32 -13.92
CA PHE A 85 4.53 -22.22 -14.86
C PHE A 85 3.89 -23.58 -15.16
N LYS A 86 4.66 -24.67 -15.15
CA LYS A 86 4.12 -26.03 -15.25
C LYS A 86 3.44 -26.46 -13.94
N ALA A 87 4.01 -26.12 -12.79
CA ALA A 87 3.47 -26.47 -11.48
C ALA A 87 2.07 -25.92 -11.23
N ILE A 88 1.79 -24.66 -11.61
CA ILE A 88 0.45 -24.06 -11.44
C ILE A 88 -0.64 -24.76 -12.27
N GLN A 89 -0.26 -25.54 -13.29
CA GLN A 89 -1.17 -26.34 -14.12
C GLN A 89 -1.41 -27.75 -13.57
N LEU A 90 -0.75 -28.14 -12.46
CA LEU A 90 -0.95 -29.44 -11.84
C LEU A 90 -2.37 -29.59 -11.24
N PRO A 91 -2.84 -30.84 -11.03
CA PRO A 91 -4.12 -31.11 -10.38
C PRO A 91 -4.22 -30.51 -8.97
N SER A 92 -5.45 -30.37 -8.47
CA SER A 92 -5.75 -29.74 -7.16
C SER A 92 -5.05 -30.41 -5.97
N GLN A 93 -4.72 -31.70 -6.06
CA GLN A 93 -3.97 -32.42 -5.02
C GLN A 93 -2.59 -31.81 -4.73
N TYR A 94 -1.99 -31.08 -5.68
CA TYR A 94 -0.70 -30.39 -5.53
C TYR A 94 -0.83 -28.95 -5.00
N GLU A 95 -1.90 -28.64 -4.27
CA GLU A 95 -2.24 -27.28 -3.81
C GLU A 95 -1.05 -26.52 -3.22
N VAL A 96 -0.31 -27.12 -2.27
CA VAL A 96 0.84 -26.51 -1.61
C VAL A 96 1.93 -26.12 -2.63
N GLY A 97 2.25 -27.03 -3.54
CA GLY A 97 3.21 -26.78 -4.62
C GLY A 97 2.74 -25.71 -5.61
N LYS A 98 1.44 -25.66 -5.91
CA LYS A 98 0.84 -24.63 -6.77
C LYS A 98 0.95 -23.24 -6.13
N LEU A 99 0.63 -23.11 -4.85
CA LEU A 99 0.73 -21.84 -4.12
C LEU A 99 2.20 -21.36 -4.04
N ALA A 100 3.13 -22.27 -3.78
CA ALA A 100 4.56 -21.96 -3.79
C ALA A 100 5.06 -21.55 -5.20
N ALA A 101 4.55 -22.18 -6.26
CA ALA A 101 4.86 -21.81 -7.63
C ALA A 101 4.32 -20.42 -8.01
N TYR A 102 3.09 -20.08 -7.63
CA TYR A 102 2.55 -18.72 -7.80
C TYR A 102 3.40 -17.68 -7.07
N ARG A 103 3.81 -17.98 -5.83
CA ARG A 103 4.72 -17.14 -5.04
C ARG A 103 6.05 -16.92 -5.77
N LEU A 104 6.67 -17.98 -6.29
CA LEU A 104 7.91 -17.90 -7.07
C LEU A 104 7.75 -17.04 -8.31
N ILE A 105 6.69 -17.27 -9.10
CA ILE A 105 6.40 -16.48 -10.31
C ILE A 105 6.31 -14.99 -9.98
N CYS A 106 5.64 -14.62 -8.88
CA CYS A 106 5.55 -13.22 -8.42
C CYS A 106 6.93 -12.66 -8.03
N LEU A 107 7.68 -13.38 -7.18
CA LEU A 107 9.02 -12.95 -6.73
C LEU A 107 9.98 -12.74 -7.90
N LEU A 108 9.98 -13.68 -8.86
CA LEU A 108 10.85 -13.63 -10.04
C LEU A 108 10.53 -12.45 -10.96
N THR A 109 9.28 -11.98 -10.94
CA THR A 109 8.82 -10.92 -11.84
C THR A 109 8.93 -9.53 -11.19
N VAL A 110 8.69 -9.42 -9.89
CA VAL A 110 8.53 -8.12 -9.21
C VAL A 110 9.79 -7.64 -8.46
N GLN A 111 10.83 -8.46 -8.40
CA GLN A 111 12.16 -8.05 -7.91
C GLN A 111 12.82 -6.92 -8.75
N PRO A 112 13.77 -6.15 -8.20
CA PRO A 112 14.62 -5.25 -9.00
C PRO A 112 15.28 -5.99 -10.17
N GLN A 113 15.23 -5.40 -11.36
CA GLN A 113 15.72 -6.03 -12.59
C GLN A 113 16.86 -5.20 -13.18
N ASP A 114 18.08 -5.74 -13.15
CA ASP A 114 19.22 -5.16 -13.88
C ASP A 114 19.21 -5.58 -15.37
N ILE A 115 18.50 -6.68 -15.67
CA ILE A 115 18.29 -7.21 -17.02
C ILE A 115 16.79 -7.34 -17.25
N ASN A 116 16.32 -6.80 -18.37
CA ASN A 116 14.92 -6.88 -18.77
C ASN A 116 14.44 -8.33 -18.86
N LEU A 117 13.24 -8.61 -18.32
CA LEU A 117 12.61 -9.92 -18.48
C LEU A 117 12.28 -10.23 -19.95
N PRO A 118 12.43 -11.50 -20.38
CA PRO A 118 11.99 -11.92 -21.70
C PRO A 118 10.48 -11.71 -21.89
N LYS A 119 10.06 -11.30 -23.10
CA LYS A 119 8.63 -11.11 -23.45
C LYS A 119 7.79 -12.36 -23.20
N GLN A 120 8.35 -13.54 -23.46
CA GLN A 120 7.69 -14.83 -23.21
C GLN A 120 7.39 -15.02 -21.72
N HIS A 121 8.33 -14.67 -20.83
CA HIS A 121 8.11 -14.73 -19.38
C HIS A 121 6.98 -13.80 -18.96
N LEU A 122 6.96 -12.55 -19.43
CA LEU A 122 5.89 -11.60 -19.11
C LEU A 122 4.52 -12.08 -19.61
N THR A 123 4.47 -12.66 -20.81
CA THR A 123 3.22 -13.21 -21.37
C THR A 123 2.67 -14.34 -20.50
N LEU A 124 3.54 -15.28 -20.11
CA LEU A 124 3.15 -16.38 -19.22
C LEU A 124 2.77 -15.88 -17.81
N PHE A 125 3.48 -14.87 -17.30
CA PHE A 125 3.18 -14.22 -16.03
C PHE A 125 1.78 -13.60 -16.04
N TYR A 126 1.47 -12.75 -17.03
CA TYR A 126 0.16 -12.09 -17.11
C TYR A 126 -0.97 -13.10 -17.23
N ARG A 127 -0.80 -14.15 -18.05
CA ARG A 127 -1.76 -15.25 -18.15
C ARG A 127 -1.93 -15.98 -16.81
N ALA A 128 -0.83 -16.32 -16.14
CA ALA A 128 -0.87 -17.04 -14.86
C ALA A 128 -1.59 -16.23 -13.77
N VAL A 129 -1.31 -14.93 -13.67
CA VAL A 129 -1.95 -14.03 -12.71
C VAL A 129 -3.43 -13.89 -13.02
N HIS A 130 -3.78 -13.60 -14.27
CA HIS A 130 -5.17 -13.47 -14.71
C HIS A 130 -5.97 -14.75 -14.42
N SER A 131 -5.49 -15.91 -14.89
CA SER A 131 -6.15 -17.20 -14.61
C SER A 131 -6.22 -17.52 -13.11
N GLY A 132 -5.22 -17.12 -12.32
CA GLY A 132 -5.22 -17.30 -10.88
C GLY A 132 -6.19 -16.40 -10.13
N ILE A 133 -6.51 -15.21 -10.66
CA ILE A 133 -7.53 -14.31 -10.10
C ILE A 133 -8.94 -14.78 -10.50
N VAL A 134 -9.12 -15.17 -11.77
CA VAL A 134 -10.42 -15.64 -12.30
C VAL A 134 -10.84 -16.99 -11.74
N SER A 135 -9.91 -17.82 -11.25
CA SER A 135 -10.22 -19.13 -10.67
C SER A 135 -11.08 -19.09 -9.39
N ASN A 136 -11.25 -17.91 -8.79
CA ASN A 136 -11.95 -17.70 -7.51
C ASN A 136 -11.39 -18.51 -6.33
N ASP A 137 -10.13 -18.98 -6.42
CA ASP A 137 -9.42 -19.58 -5.30
C ASP A 137 -8.83 -18.48 -4.40
N ASN A 138 -9.43 -18.27 -3.23
CA ASN A 138 -8.97 -17.26 -2.27
C ASN A 138 -7.50 -17.42 -1.87
N LYS A 139 -6.98 -18.65 -1.77
CA LYS A 139 -5.58 -18.87 -1.39
C LYS A 139 -4.63 -18.42 -2.51
N VAL A 140 -4.96 -18.72 -3.76
CA VAL A 140 -4.21 -18.23 -4.93
C VAL A 140 -4.28 -16.71 -5.00
N LEU A 141 -5.47 -16.12 -4.85
CA LEU A 141 -5.69 -14.68 -4.84
C LEU A 141 -4.84 -14.01 -3.74
N HIS A 142 -4.82 -14.57 -2.52
CA HIS A 142 -3.98 -14.08 -1.42
C HIS A 142 -2.49 -14.14 -1.77
N VAL A 143 -2.00 -15.24 -2.34
CA VAL A 143 -0.59 -15.35 -2.76
C VAL A 143 -0.25 -14.30 -3.81
N LEU A 144 -1.09 -14.14 -4.84
CA LEU A 144 -0.85 -13.17 -5.90
C LEU A 144 -0.77 -11.74 -5.34
N VAL A 145 -1.77 -11.31 -4.58
CA VAL A 145 -1.81 -9.95 -4.01
C VAL A 145 -0.66 -9.71 -3.04
N LYS A 146 -0.34 -10.69 -2.18
CA LYS A 146 0.75 -10.60 -1.21
C LYS A 146 2.12 -10.45 -1.85
N TYR A 147 2.42 -11.23 -2.87
CA TYR A 147 3.78 -11.30 -3.43
C TYR A 147 4.02 -10.39 -4.62
N THR A 148 2.98 -9.85 -5.26
CA THR A 148 3.16 -8.75 -6.22
C THR A 148 3.14 -7.38 -5.53
N GLY A 149 2.24 -7.19 -4.56
CA GLY A 149 2.06 -5.91 -3.87
C GLY A 149 1.86 -4.72 -4.84
N PRO A 150 2.01 -3.48 -4.35
CA PRO A 150 1.92 -2.27 -5.21
C PRO A 150 3.07 -2.19 -6.22
N ARG A 151 4.14 -2.94 -6.00
CA ARG A 151 5.38 -2.88 -6.77
C ARG A 151 5.20 -3.33 -8.23
N LEU A 152 4.25 -4.22 -8.51
CA LEU A 152 3.95 -4.65 -9.89
C LEU A 152 3.71 -3.46 -10.83
N PHE A 153 2.91 -2.49 -10.39
CA PHE A 153 2.55 -1.32 -11.20
C PHE A 153 3.60 -0.21 -11.14
N SER A 154 4.47 -0.18 -10.13
CA SER A 154 5.57 0.79 -10.07
C SER A 154 6.75 0.44 -10.97
N LEU A 155 6.88 -0.84 -11.38
CA LEU A 155 7.97 -1.31 -12.23
C LEU A 155 7.82 -0.94 -13.71
N ASN A 156 6.65 -0.45 -14.14
CA ASN A 156 6.35 -0.13 -15.54
C ASN A 156 6.68 -1.29 -16.51
N LEU A 157 6.41 -2.53 -16.08
CA LEU A 157 6.65 -3.72 -16.92
C LEU A 157 5.84 -3.63 -18.23
N PRO A 158 6.40 -4.00 -19.39
CA PRO A 158 5.69 -3.97 -20.65
C PRO A 158 4.41 -4.81 -20.62
N GLY A 159 3.24 -4.17 -20.73
CA GLY A 159 1.93 -4.82 -20.70
C GLY A 159 1.30 -4.97 -19.31
N SER A 160 1.89 -4.40 -18.26
CA SER A 160 1.33 -4.46 -16.89
C SER A 160 -0.08 -3.88 -16.77
N SER A 161 -0.46 -2.95 -17.65
CA SER A 161 -1.80 -2.37 -17.70
C SER A 161 -2.89 -3.42 -17.87
N LEU A 162 -2.58 -4.55 -18.52
CA LEU A 162 -3.51 -5.65 -18.73
C LEU A 162 -4.11 -6.16 -17.41
N LEU A 163 -3.35 -6.11 -16.32
CA LEU A 163 -3.76 -6.64 -15.01
C LEU A 163 -4.45 -5.59 -14.11
N ILE A 164 -4.63 -4.34 -14.56
CA ILE A 164 -5.19 -3.29 -13.70
C ILE A 164 -6.57 -3.70 -13.16
N LEU A 165 -7.47 -4.14 -14.03
CA LEU A 165 -8.83 -4.50 -13.64
C LEU A 165 -8.86 -5.80 -12.81
N ASP A 166 -7.99 -6.76 -13.12
CA ASP A 166 -7.80 -7.98 -12.32
C ASP A 166 -7.42 -7.64 -10.87
N TYR A 167 -6.48 -6.73 -10.66
CA TYR A 167 -6.05 -6.34 -9.31
C TYR A 167 -7.04 -5.43 -8.59
N ILE A 168 -7.79 -4.59 -9.32
CA ILE A 168 -8.92 -3.85 -8.74
C ILE A 168 -9.95 -4.85 -8.19
N HIS A 169 -10.30 -5.86 -8.98
CA HIS A 169 -11.21 -6.92 -8.57
C HIS A 169 -10.67 -7.70 -7.37
N ALA A 170 -9.45 -8.23 -7.45
CA ALA A 170 -8.83 -9.03 -6.39
C ALA A 170 -8.72 -8.27 -5.07
N ALA A 171 -8.27 -7.01 -5.11
CA ALA A 171 -8.19 -6.18 -3.91
C ALA A 171 -9.59 -5.89 -3.33
N ASN A 172 -10.61 -5.64 -4.15
CA ASN A 172 -11.98 -5.44 -3.65
C ASN A 172 -12.54 -6.70 -2.95
N VAL A 173 -12.23 -7.90 -3.48
CA VAL A 173 -12.59 -9.19 -2.85
C VAL A 173 -11.95 -9.32 -1.47
N ILE A 174 -10.63 -9.12 -1.36
CA ILE A 174 -9.91 -9.18 -0.07
C ILE A 174 -10.45 -8.14 0.91
N LEU A 175 -10.60 -6.89 0.49
CA LEU A 175 -10.98 -5.79 1.38
C LEU A 175 -12.45 -5.89 1.83
N SER A 176 -13.28 -6.60 1.07
CA SER A 176 -14.67 -6.89 1.44
C SER A 176 -14.81 -8.13 2.33
N SER A 177 -13.80 -8.99 2.40
CA SER A 177 -13.75 -10.14 3.31
C SER A 177 -13.60 -9.71 4.78
N GLN A 178 -14.05 -10.57 5.69
CA GLN A 178 -13.81 -10.43 7.14
C GLN A 178 -12.50 -11.10 7.59
N ASP A 179 -11.81 -11.80 6.68
CA ASP A 179 -10.53 -12.44 6.97
C ASP A 179 -9.44 -11.39 7.25
N ILE A 180 -8.90 -11.42 8.47
CA ILE A 180 -7.85 -10.53 8.94
C ILE A 180 -6.47 -11.01 8.46
N GLU A 181 -6.31 -12.31 8.22
CA GLU A 181 -5.05 -12.92 7.76
C GLU A 181 -4.83 -12.75 6.25
N ALA A 182 -5.85 -12.28 5.53
CA ALA A 182 -5.74 -11.89 4.13
C ALA A 182 -4.69 -10.77 3.94
N PRO A 183 -4.08 -10.63 2.74
CA PRO A 183 -3.06 -9.60 2.47
C PRO A 183 -3.70 -8.23 2.25
N ARG A 184 -4.36 -7.70 3.29
CA ARG A 184 -5.15 -6.47 3.24
C ARG A 184 -4.27 -5.24 3.05
N THR A 185 -3.10 -5.22 3.67
CA THR A 185 -2.09 -4.16 3.53
C THR A 185 -1.66 -4.01 2.07
N GLU A 186 -1.32 -5.13 1.42
CA GLU A 186 -0.94 -5.17 0.02
C GLU A 186 -2.11 -4.80 -0.89
N ALA A 187 -3.31 -5.30 -0.61
CA ALA A 187 -4.52 -4.98 -1.36
C ALA A 187 -4.81 -3.47 -1.39
N VAL A 188 -4.85 -2.80 -0.22
CA VAL A 188 -5.04 -1.35 -0.17
C VAL A 188 -3.89 -0.61 -0.85
N SER A 189 -2.65 -1.06 -0.66
CA SER A 189 -1.48 -0.43 -1.29
C SER A 189 -1.54 -0.47 -2.81
N ILE A 190 -2.01 -1.59 -3.40
CA ILE A 190 -2.22 -1.72 -4.85
C ILE A 190 -3.30 -0.74 -5.31
N ILE A 191 -4.45 -0.68 -4.64
CA ILE A 191 -5.52 0.26 -5.00
C ILE A 191 -5.02 1.72 -4.91
N GLY A 192 -4.26 2.06 -3.87
CA GLY A 192 -3.65 3.38 -3.71
C GLY A 192 -2.63 3.73 -4.80
N SER A 193 -1.79 2.77 -5.21
CA SER A 193 -0.82 3.00 -6.29
C SER A 193 -1.51 3.17 -7.64
N LEU A 194 -2.55 2.39 -7.92
CA LEU A 194 -3.36 2.53 -9.13
C LEU A 194 -4.06 3.89 -9.23
N LEU A 195 -4.49 4.47 -8.09
CA LEU A 195 -5.07 5.82 -8.07
C LEU A 195 -4.08 6.89 -8.55
N SER A 196 -2.77 6.62 -8.45
CA SER A 196 -1.68 7.51 -8.84
C SER A 196 -1.25 7.38 -10.30
N LEU A 197 -1.84 6.45 -11.05
CA LEU A 197 -1.50 6.26 -12.46
C LEU A 197 -1.98 7.44 -13.34
N PRO A 198 -1.23 7.79 -14.39
CA PRO A 198 -1.61 8.85 -15.32
C PRO A 198 -2.97 8.60 -15.98
N ALA A 199 -3.71 9.65 -16.32
CA ALA A 199 -4.99 9.55 -17.02
C ALA A 199 -4.89 8.83 -18.38
N THR A 200 -3.72 8.81 -19.01
CA THR A 200 -3.47 8.06 -20.26
C THR A 200 -3.62 6.55 -20.10
N THR A 201 -3.43 6.03 -18.89
CA THR A 201 -3.55 4.60 -18.57
C THR A 201 -4.97 4.08 -18.77
N ILE A 202 -5.97 4.96 -18.68
CA ILE A 202 -7.38 4.66 -18.85
C ILE A 202 -7.70 4.19 -20.29
N LYS A 203 -6.90 4.61 -21.27
CA LYS A 203 -7.06 4.23 -22.69
C LYS A 203 -6.41 2.90 -23.05
N LEU A 204 -5.66 2.30 -22.12
CA LEU A 204 -4.96 1.06 -22.39
C LEU A 204 -5.91 -0.14 -22.26
N PRO A 205 -5.67 -1.21 -23.04
CA PRO A 205 -6.43 -2.44 -22.88
C PRO A 205 -6.14 -3.07 -21.51
N VAL A 206 -7.20 -3.54 -20.86
CA VAL A 206 -7.19 -4.29 -19.60
C VAL A 206 -7.89 -5.64 -19.81
N LEU A 207 -7.50 -6.68 -19.07
CA LEU A 207 -8.16 -7.99 -19.09
C LEU A 207 -9.47 -7.94 -18.32
N GLN A 208 -10.46 -8.72 -18.78
CA GLN A 208 -11.74 -8.86 -18.12
C GLN A 208 -11.69 -9.94 -17.01
N PRO A 209 -11.80 -9.60 -15.71
CA PRO A 209 -11.62 -10.54 -14.60
C PRO A 209 -12.77 -11.55 -14.42
N THR A 210 -13.70 -11.65 -15.37
CA THR A 210 -14.91 -12.49 -15.28
C THR A 210 -15.11 -13.37 -16.51
N ALA A 211 -14.29 -13.24 -17.55
CA ALA A 211 -14.43 -14.04 -18.76
C ALA A 211 -13.67 -15.37 -18.61
N THR A 212 -14.28 -16.47 -19.08
CA THR A 212 -13.60 -17.76 -19.25
C THR A 212 -12.53 -17.69 -20.34
N ASP A 213 -12.73 -16.78 -21.30
CA ASP A 213 -11.80 -16.49 -22.39
C ASP A 213 -10.97 -15.24 -22.09
N ILE A 214 -9.76 -15.18 -22.65
CA ILE A 214 -8.87 -14.02 -22.51
C ILE A 214 -9.39 -12.89 -23.40
N VAL A 215 -10.18 -11.99 -22.82
CA VAL A 215 -10.78 -10.83 -23.49
C VAL A 215 -10.20 -9.54 -22.93
N THR A 216 -9.93 -8.58 -23.81
CA THR A 216 -9.51 -7.23 -23.44
C THR A 216 -10.65 -6.21 -23.58
N MET A 217 -10.67 -5.22 -22.70
CA MET A 217 -11.58 -4.09 -22.72
C MET A 217 -10.88 -2.79 -22.33
N THR A 218 -11.58 -1.67 -22.36
CA THR A 218 -11.15 -0.41 -21.74
C THR A 218 -12.00 -0.13 -20.51
N CYS A 219 -11.43 0.47 -19.46
CA CYS A 219 -12.14 0.78 -18.22
C CYS A 219 -12.05 2.29 -17.89
N PRO A 220 -12.92 3.13 -18.47
CA PRO A 220 -12.93 4.58 -18.21
C PRO A 220 -13.17 4.92 -16.73
N ASP A 221 -14.01 4.13 -16.06
CA ASP A 221 -14.46 4.39 -14.69
C ASP A 221 -13.56 3.77 -13.60
N ALA A 222 -12.40 3.23 -13.98
CA ALA A 222 -11.49 2.58 -13.04
C ALA A 222 -11.13 3.47 -11.84
N LYS A 223 -10.93 4.77 -12.09
CA LYS A 223 -10.61 5.76 -11.05
C LYS A 223 -11.73 5.90 -10.03
N GLU A 224 -12.98 6.02 -10.46
CA GLU A 224 -14.13 6.14 -9.56
C GLU A 224 -14.33 4.88 -8.71
N HIS A 225 -14.10 3.72 -9.33
CA HIS A 225 -14.18 2.44 -8.62
C HIS A 225 -13.09 2.33 -7.54
N ILE A 226 -11.86 2.71 -7.86
CA ILE A 226 -10.72 2.78 -6.92
C ILE A 226 -11.03 3.72 -5.75
N ILE A 227 -11.53 4.93 -6.03
CA ILE A 227 -11.91 5.91 -4.99
C ILE A 227 -13.00 5.33 -4.09
N THR A 228 -13.99 4.64 -4.66
CA THR A 228 -15.07 4.00 -3.90
C THR A 228 -14.54 2.93 -2.95
N ILE A 229 -13.64 2.06 -3.43
CA ILE A 229 -12.98 1.04 -2.59
C ILE A 229 -12.20 1.72 -1.46
N LEU A 230 -11.39 2.73 -1.75
CA LEU A 230 -10.58 3.42 -0.73
C LEU A 230 -11.44 4.11 0.33
N LEU A 231 -12.50 4.82 -0.08
CA LEU A 231 -13.41 5.47 0.86
C LEU A 231 -14.17 4.47 1.75
N LYS A 232 -14.43 3.25 1.25
CA LYS A 232 -14.95 2.15 2.06
C LYS A 232 -13.87 1.65 3.04
N SER A 233 -12.65 1.43 2.57
CA SER A 233 -11.52 0.98 3.40
C SER A 233 -11.19 1.96 4.53
N CYS A 234 -11.13 3.26 4.27
CA CYS A 234 -10.90 4.27 5.32
C CYS A 234 -11.92 4.22 6.46
N ARG A 235 -13.14 3.75 6.19
CA ARG A 235 -14.23 3.64 7.19
C ARG A 235 -14.26 2.30 7.91
N ARG A 236 -14.10 1.20 7.16
CA ARG A 236 -14.45 -0.16 7.61
C ARG A 236 -13.25 -1.09 7.79
N GLU A 237 -12.05 -0.69 7.37
CA GLU A 237 -10.87 -1.55 7.41
C GLU A 237 -10.49 -1.92 8.86
N PRO A 238 -10.43 -3.21 9.21
CA PRO A 238 -10.15 -3.66 10.57
C PRO A 238 -8.68 -3.48 10.97
N THR A 239 -7.77 -3.61 10.02
CA THR A 239 -6.32 -3.53 10.30
C THR A 239 -5.87 -2.07 10.32
N GLY A 240 -5.18 -1.66 11.40
CA GLY A 240 -4.70 -0.29 11.54
C GLY A 240 -3.78 0.14 10.40
N ILE A 241 -2.86 -0.75 9.99
CA ILE A 241 -1.89 -0.49 8.91
C ILE A 241 -2.59 -0.24 7.57
N ALA A 242 -3.47 -1.15 7.12
CA ALA A 242 -4.15 -0.99 5.84
C ALA A 242 -5.09 0.23 5.86
N ARG A 243 -5.71 0.53 7.02
CA ARG A 243 -6.53 1.74 7.18
C ARG A 243 -5.70 3.02 7.06
N CYS A 244 -4.50 3.07 7.64
CA CYS A 244 -3.57 4.19 7.46
C CYS A 244 -3.21 4.37 5.98
N ILE A 245 -2.87 3.30 5.26
CA ILE A 245 -2.53 3.36 3.83
C ILE A 245 -3.72 3.90 3.01
N ALA A 246 -4.95 3.48 3.34
CA ALA A 246 -6.14 3.99 2.67
C ALA A 246 -6.33 5.50 2.90
N LEU A 247 -6.17 5.96 4.15
CA LEU A 247 -6.26 7.38 4.50
C LEU A 247 -5.19 8.21 3.78
N SER A 248 -3.94 7.78 3.80
CA SER A 248 -2.85 8.43 3.07
C SER A 248 -3.14 8.48 1.56
N SER A 249 -3.65 7.40 0.98
CA SER A 249 -3.98 7.35 -0.46
C SER A 249 -5.10 8.33 -0.83
N ILE A 250 -6.12 8.45 0.02
CA ILE A 250 -7.20 9.43 -0.17
C ILE A 250 -6.71 10.87 0.03
N ALA A 251 -5.85 11.12 1.00
CA ALA A 251 -5.23 12.43 1.22
C ALA A 251 -4.41 12.87 -0.01
N MET A 252 -3.58 11.97 -0.54
CA MET A 252 -2.80 12.23 -1.76
C MET A 252 -3.70 12.46 -2.98
N PHE A 253 -4.82 11.75 -3.08
CA PHE A 253 -5.81 12.01 -4.12
C PHE A 253 -6.39 13.42 -4.01
N ILE A 254 -6.86 13.83 -2.83
CA ILE A 254 -7.39 15.18 -2.62
C ILE A 254 -6.32 16.22 -2.97
N TYR A 255 -5.12 16.08 -2.41
CA TYR A 255 -4.01 17.00 -2.64
C TYR A 255 -3.69 17.15 -4.12
N ARG A 256 -3.62 16.03 -4.86
CA ARG A 256 -3.37 16.04 -6.30
C ARG A 256 -4.46 16.75 -7.08
N GLU A 257 -5.74 16.47 -6.82
CA GLU A 257 -6.84 17.15 -7.53
C GLU A 257 -6.83 18.66 -7.25
N LEU A 258 -6.49 19.09 -6.03
CA LEU A 258 -6.32 20.50 -5.69
C LEU A 258 -5.13 21.14 -6.42
N CYS A 259 -3.99 20.44 -6.55
CA CYS A 259 -2.83 20.92 -7.33
C CYS A 259 -3.18 21.20 -8.80
N TYR A 260 -4.06 20.38 -9.39
CA TYR A 260 -4.54 20.59 -10.75
C TYR A 260 -5.78 21.49 -10.84
N LYS A 261 -6.26 22.03 -9.71
CA LYS A 261 -7.51 22.81 -9.61
C LYS A 261 -8.73 22.08 -10.20
N ASN A 262 -8.75 20.75 -10.10
CA ASN A 262 -9.85 19.92 -10.56
C ASN A 262 -10.96 19.87 -9.52
N GLN A 263 -12.20 20.17 -9.93
CA GLN A 263 -13.35 20.10 -9.05
C GLN A 263 -14.00 18.70 -9.03
N HIS A 264 -13.28 17.72 -8.47
CA HIS A 264 -13.80 16.36 -8.34
C HIS A 264 -14.88 16.21 -7.23
N SER A 265 -16.06 15.73 -7.62
CA SER A 265 -17.24 15.56 -6.75
C SER A 265 -17.04 14.76 -5.44
N ARG A 266 -16.01 13.90 -5.37
CA ARG A 266 -15.72 13.04 -4.20
C ARG A 266 -14.88 13.73 -3.13
N ILE A 267 -14.29 14.91 -3.40
CA ILE A 267 -13.40 15.62 -2.46
C ILE A 267 -14.09 15.92 -1.11
N PRO A 268 -15.32 16.46 -1.05
CA PRO A 268 -15.97 16.74 0.24
C PRO A 268 -16.21 15.48 1.10
N GLU A 269 -16.55 14.37 0.46
CA GLU A 269 -16.70 13.08 1.15
C GLU A 269 -15.35 12.56 1.65
N ALA A 270 -14.32 12.65 0.81
CA ALA A 270 -12.98 12.21 1.13
C ALA A 270 -12.40 12.96 2.35
N VAL A 271 -12.55 14.29 2.38
CA VAL A 271 -12.19 15.09 3.56
C VAL A 271 -13.01 14.71 4.78
N THR A 272 -14.31 14.47 4.62
CA THR A 272 -15.17 14.02 5.72
C THR A 272 -14.69 12.69 6.32
N VAL A 273 -14.21 11.76 5.49
CA VAL A 273 -13.65 10.49 5.94
C VAL A 273 -12.36 10.67 6.74
N LEU A 274 -11.47 11.58 6.33
CA LEU A 274 -10.27 11.95 7.11
C LEU A 274 -10.67 12.53 8.47
N LEU A 275 -11.65 13.44 8.50
CA LEU A 275 -12.14 14.06 9.73
C LEU A 275 -12.78 13.04 10.69
N LEU A 276 -13.52 12.05 10.17
CA LEU A 276 -14.07 10.96 10.99
C LEU A 276 -12.96 10.08 11.58
N ALA A 277 -11.85 9.88 10.87
CA ALA A 277 -10.73 9.06 11.32
C ALA A 277 -9.94 9.68 12.48
N LEU A 278 -10.05 10.98 12.74
CA LEU A 278 -9.49 11.63 13.94
C LEU A 278 -10.02 11.02 15.25
N LYS A 279 -11.25 10.49 15.23
CA LYS A 279 -11.91 9.85 16.38
C LYS A 279 -11.64 8.34 16.47
N ALA A 280 -10.72 7.82 15.66
CA ALA A 280 -10.40 6.39 15.66
C ALA A 280 -9.85 5.94 17.03
N SER A 281 -10.17 4.71 17.42
CA SER A 281 -9.62 4.09 18.63
C SER A 281 -8.12 3.82 18.50
N HIS A 282 -7.66 3.52 17.28
CA HIS A 282 -6.26 3.23 16.99
C HIS A 282 -5.46 4.54 16.84
N ALA A 283 -4.51 4.77 17.75
CA ALA A 283 -3.77 6.04 17.83
C ALA A 283 -3.06 6.43 16.53
N THR A 284 -2.40 5.48 15.86
CA THR A 284 -1.71 5.76 14.58
C THR A 284 -2.68 6.12 13.45
N VAL A 285 -3.90 5.59 13.45
CA VAL A 285 -4.92 5.92 12.43
C VAL A 285 -5.38 7.35 12.61
N ALA A 286 -5.63 7.77 13.86
CA ALA A 286 -5.98 9.15 14.18
C ALA A 286 -4.82 10.12 13.87
N GLN A 287 -3.58 9.72 14.15
CA GLN A 287 -2.39 10.50 13.80
C GLN A 287 -2.27 10.69 12.28
N VAL A 288 -2.35 9.61 11.50
CA VAL A 288 -2.28 9.69 10.02
C VAL A 288 -3.41 10.56 9.46
N ALA A 289 -4.60 10.51 10.05
CA ALA A 289 -5.70 11.39 9.66
C ALA A 289 -5.39 12.88 9.95
N CYS A 290 -4.80 13.17 11.11
CA CYS A 290 -4.36 14.53 11.47
C CYS A 290 -3.26 15.04 10.53
N ASP A 291 -2.24 14.22 10.26
CA ASP A 291 -1.13 14.57 9.37
C ASP A 291 -1.63 14.75 7.93
N SER A 292 -2.61 13.95 7.50
CA SER A 292 -3.28 14.08 6.20
C SER A 292 -4.04 15.41 6.08
N LEU A 293 -4.75 15.83 7.13
CA LEU A 293 -5.45 17.12 7.13
C LEU A 293 -4.46 18.30 7.18
N LEU A 294 -3.33 18.15 7.88
CA LEU A 294 -2.27 19.13 7.90
C LEU A 294 -1.63 19.29 6.51
N LEU A 295 -1.37 18.19 5.80
CA LEU A 295 -0.90 18.22 4.40
C LEU A 295 -1.83 19.02 3.49
N LEU A 296 -3.16 18.87 3.64
CA LEU A 296 -4.13 19.58 2.83
C LEU A 296 -4.18 21.09 3.10
N CYS A 297 -3.63 21.55 4.23
CA CYS A 297 -3.55 22.97 4.58
C CYS A 297 -2.72 23.77 3.57
N ASP A 298 -1.70 23.17 2.97
CA ASP A 298 -0.88 23.77 1.89
C ASP A 298 -1.71 24.16 0.64
N LYS A 299 -2.93 23.63 0.51
CA LYS A 299 -3.87 23.96 -0.57
C LYS A 299 -5.19 24.51 -0.03
N ALA A 300 -5.19 25.11 1.17
CA ALA A 300 -6.38 25.65 1.82
C ALA A 300 -7.12 26.68 0.98
N ASP A 301 -6.41 27.60 0.31
CA ASP A 301 -7.01 28.64 -0.54
C ASP A 301 -7.80 28.04 -1.71
N ILE A 302 -7.20 27.06 -2.40
CA ILE A 302 -7.84 26.36 -3.52
C ILE A 302 -9.01 25.52 -3.02
N LEU A 303 -8.87 24.89 -1.85
CA LEU A 303 -9.97 24.14 -1.24
C LEU A 303 -11.14 25.04 -0.86
N LEU A 304 -10.87 26.27 -0.37
CA LEU A 304 -11.88 27.28 -0.07
C LEU A 304 -12.56 27.81 -1.33
N GLU A 305 -11.80 28.04 -2.41
CA GLU A 305 -12.32 28.49 -3.70
C GLU A 305 -13.27 27.45 -4.31
N LEU A 306 -12.83 26.19 -4.40
CA LEU A 306 -13.58 25.12 -5.07
C LEU A 306 -14.68 24.51 -4.19
N TYR A 307 -14.48 24.50 -2.86
CA TYR A 307 -15.38 23.88 -1.88
C TYR A 307 -15.54 24.74 -0.61
N PRO A 308 -16.27 25.87 -0.67
CA PRO A 308 -16.30 26.89 0.39
C PRO A 308 -16.68 26.39 1.80
N ASN A 309 -17.47 25.31 1.89
CA ASN A 309 -17.91 24.75 3.17
C ASN A 309 -16.91 23.78 3.80
N VAL A 310 -15.97 23.24 3.01
CA VAL A 310 -15.07 22.17 3.47
C VAL A 310 -14.03 22.67 4.48
N PRO A 311 -13.33 23.81 4.26
CA PRO A 311 -12.40 24.34 5.25
C PRO A 311 -13.06 24.70 6.58
N CYS A 312 -14.26 25.31 6.54
CA CYS A 312 -15.05 25.61 7.74
C CYS A 312 -15.37 24.34 8.54
N LYS A 313 -15.75 23.26 7.85
CA LYS A 313 -16.01 21.96 8.46
C LYS A 313 -14.75 21.32 9.07
N ILE A 314 -13.57 21.53 8.46
CA ILE A 314 -12.29 21.06 9.01
C ILE A 314 -12.01 21.74 10.36
N ILE A 315 -12.07 23.08 10.42
CA ILE A 315 -11.88 23.85 11.65
C ILE A 315 -12.84 23.35 12.73
N GLN A 316 -14.13 23.28 12.42
CA GLN A 316 -15.15 22.88 13.38
C GLN A 316 -14.87 21.48 13.96
N ILE A 317 -14.65 20.47 13.11
CA ILE A 317 -14.50 19.09 13.58
C ILE A 317 -13.16 18.90 14.31
N LEU A 318 -12.09 19.58 13.90
CA LEU A 318 -10.81 19.58 14.65
C LEU A 318 -11.01 20.16 16.05
N SER A 319 -11.67 21.33 16.16
CA SER A 319 -12.01 21.96 17.44
C SER A 319 -12.86 21.04 18.33
N GLU A 320 -13.96 20.49 17.82
CA GLU A 320 -14.83 19.58 18.58
C GLU A 320 -14.07 18.33 19.06
N THR A 321 -13.23 17.76 18.20
CA THR A 321 -12.45 16.55 18.53
C THR A 321 -11.40 16.85 19.59
N LEU A 322 -10.72 18.00 19.50
CA LEU A 322 -9.79 18.47 20.52
C LEU A 322 -10.48 18.69 21.87
N GLY A 323 -11.64 19.36 21.88
CA GLY A 323 -12.41 19.56 23.11
C GLY A 323 -12.81 18.24 23.79
N TYR A 324 -13.21 17.24 23.00
CA TYR A 324 -13.50 15.90 23.50
C TYR A 324 -12.26 15.16 24.04
N MET A 325 -11.10 15.33 23.42
CA MET A 325 -9.87 14.66 23.85
C MET A 325 -9.29 15.23 25.16
N SER A 326 -9.42 16.53 25.37
CA SER A 326 -8.90 17.22 26.56
C SER A 326 -9.56 16.76 27.85
N THR A 327 -10.86 16.50 27.81
CA THR A 327 -11.64 16.00 28.96
C THR A 327 -11.35 14.55 29.34
N ARG A 328 -10.78 13.74 28.44
CA ARG A 328 -10.59 12.28 28.63
C ARG A 328 -9.21 11.88 29.18
N GLU A 329 -8.43 12.82 29.70
CA GLU A 329 -7.04 12.61 30.14
C GLU A 329 -6.11 12.00 29.08
N ARG A 330 -6.51 12.00 27.80
CA ARG A 330 -5.68 11.56 26.67
C ARG A 330 -4.81 12.72 26.19
N ARG A 331 -3.91 13.20 27.05
CA ARG A 331 -2.83 14.10 26.62
C ARG A 331 -1.73 13.26 26.00
N GLY A 332 -1.85 13.01 24.71
CA GLY A 332 -0.83 12.32 23.91
C GLY A 332 -0.23 13.24 22.84
N PRO A 333 0.82 12.79 22.13
CA PRO A 333 1.40 13.49 20.98
C PRO A 333 0.35 13.97 19.96
N LEU A 334 -0.72 13.17 19.76
CA LEU A 334 -1.85 13.50 18.88
C LEU A 334 -2.54 14.82 19.22
N THR A 335 -2.72 15.15 20.51
CA THR A 335 -3.36 16.42 20.91
C THR A 335 -2.52 17.61 20.46
N ILE A 336 -1.19 17.50 20.56
CA ILE A 336 -0.26 18.53 20.10
C ILE A 336 -0.31 18.66 18.57
N SER A 337 -0.28 17.53 17.85
CA SER A 337 -0.41 17.53 16.38
C SER A 337 -1.73 18.14 15.92
N MET A 338 -2.84 17.84 16.61
CA MET A 338 -4.15 18.41 16.27
C MET A 338 -4.24 19.90 16.58
N LEU A 339 -3.64 20.37 17.69
CA LEU A 339 -3.54 21.80 17.99
C LEU A 339 -2.74 22.54 16.92
N PHE A 340 -1.62 21.97 16.50
CA PHE A 340 -0.81 22.52 15.42
C PHE A 340 -1.59 22.56 14.10
N CYS A 341 -2.24 21.45 13.73
CA CYS A 341 -3.09 21.37 12.54
C CYS A 341 -4.21 22.41 12.57
N LEU A 342 -4.90 22.58 13.69
CA LEU A 342 -5.94 23.60 13.86
C LEU A 342 -5.39 25.02 13.68
N GLY A 343 -4.22 25.29 14.26
CA GLY A 343 -3.53 26.58 14.14
C GLY A 343 -3.17 26.92 12.69
N GLU A 344 -2.56 25.98 11.98
CA GLU A 344 -2.20 26.14 10.56
C GLU A 344 -3.43 26.44 9.69
N TRP A 345 -4.52 25.68 9.87
CA TRP A 345 -5.77 25.93 9.15
C TRP A 345 -6.35 27.32 9.46
N ALA A 346 -6.31 27.75 10.73
CA ALA A 346 -6.80 29.07 11.10
C ALA A 346 -5.96 30.20 10.49
N MET A 347 -4.63 30.04 10.46
CA MET A 347 -3.71 31.02 9.87
C MET A 347 -3.91 31.14 8.36
N HIS A 348 -4.03 30.03 7.64
CA HIS A 348 -4.24 30.04 6.19
C HIS A 348 -5.59 30.64 5.79
N LEU A 349 -6.68 30.35 6.51
CA LEU A 349 -8.01 30.86 6.18
C LEU A 349 -8.20 32.35 6.52
N GLY A 350 -7.46 32.84 7.51
CA GLY A 350 -7.46 34.24 7.93
C GLY A 350 -8.77 34.74 8.56
N PRO A 351 -8.78 35.98 9.08
CA PRO A 351 -9.89 36.49 9.90
C PRO A 351 -11.22 36.58 9.14
N SER A 352 -11.18 36.88 7.84
CA SER A 352 -12.38 37.07 7.01
C SER A 352 -13.23 35.81 6.89
N VAL A 353 -12.59 34.63 6.91
CA VAL A 353 -13.26 33.32 6.90
C VAL A 353 -13.64 32.92 8.32
N LEU A 354 -12.73 33.13 9.30
CA LEU A 354 -12.97 32.73 10.68
C LEU A 354 -14.12 33.49 11.36
N LEU A 355 -14.42 34.72 10.94
CA LEU A 355 -15.56 35.49 11.42
C LEU A 355 -16.91 35.02 10.85
N ARG A 356 -16.91 34.17 9.82
CA ARG A 356 -18.15 33.64 9.25
C ARG A 356 -18.85 32.71 10.24
N VAL A 357 -20.18 32.79 10.26
CA VAL A 357 -21.02 31.87 11.03
C VAL A 357 -21.10 30.56 10.26
N PHE A 358 -20.75 29.46 10.93
CA PHE A 358 -20.87 28.11 10.40
C PHE A 358 -21.46 27.22 11.50
N GLN A 359 -22.61 26.60 11.23
CA GLN A 359 -23.39 25.86 12.23
C GLN A 359 -23.63 26.68 13.51
N GLU A 360 -24.35 27.80 13.36
CA GLU A 360 -24.85 28.68 14.44
C GLU A 360 -23.83 29.57 15.16
N LYS A 361 -22.52 29.26 15.10
CA LYS A 361 -21.48 30.06 15.76
C LYS A 361 -20.40 30.55 14.79
N PRO A 362 -19.76 31.71 15.04
CA PRO A 362 -18.55 32.09 14.34
C PRO A 362 -17.44 31.05 14.55
N LEU A 363 -16.73 30.66 13.50
CA LEU A 363 -15.61 29.69 13.60
C LEU A 363 -14.54 30.15 14.59
N LEU A 364 -14.28 31.46 14.65
CA LEU A 364 -13.35 32.08 15.59
C LEU A 364 -13.74 31.82 17.06
N MET A 365 -15.04 31.85 17.36
CA MET A 365 -15.53 31.58 18.71
C MET A 365 -15.34 30.09 19.05
N THR A 366 -15.62 29.20 18.11
CA THR A 366 -15.39 27.75 18.27
C THR A 366 -13.92 27.43 18.53
N LEU A 367 -13.01 28.08 17.78
CA LEU A 367 -11.56 27.98 17.96
C LEU A 367 -11.14 28.42 19.37
N PHE A 368 -11.46 29.64 19.77
CA PHE A 368 -11.03 30.18 21.06
C PHE A 368 -11.64 29.45 22.25
N THR A 369 -12.90 29.01 22.15
CA THR A 369 -13.54 28.22 23.22
C THR A 369 -12.76 26.95 23.50
N VAL A 370 -12.30 26.25 22.45
CA VAL A 370 -11.54 25.01 22.61
C VAL A 370 -10.13 25.27 23.13
N LEU A 371 -9.48 26.34 22.67
CA LEU A 371 -8.15 26.73 23.16
C LEU A 371 -8.20 27.15 24.64
N ASP A 372 -9.20 27.92 25.05
CA ASP A 372 -9.40 28.34 26.43
C ASP A 372 -9.64 27.13 27.34
N ASN A 373 -10.55 26.22 26.94
CA ASN A 373 -10.78 24.97 27.69
C ASN A 373 -9.50 24.14 27.88
N ILE A 374 -8.64 24.06 26.85
CA ILE A 374 -7.37 23.32 26.93
C ILE A 374 -6.39 23.98 27.89
N VAL A 375 -6.37 25.31 27.94
CA VAL A 375 -5.51 26.09 28.84
C VAL A 375 -6.02 26.00 30.28
N GLN A 376 -7.32 26.15 30.51
CA GLN A 376 -7.94 26.00 31.84
C GLN A 376 -7.71 24.59 32.40
N ASP A 377 -7.92 23.54 31.60
CA ASP A 377 -7.61 22.15 31.98
C ASP A 377 -6.13 21.95 32.36
N LYS A 378 -5.19 22.75 31.82
CA LYS A 378 -3.78 22.70 32.23
C LYS A 378 -3.59 23.36 33.59
N ILE A 379 -4.17 24.54 33.77
CA ILE A 379 -4.07 25.31 35.03
C ILE A 379 -4.65 24.50 36.20
N ASP A 380 -5.80 23.85 36.01
CA ASP A 380 -6.44 23.03 37.06
C ASP A 380 -5.63 21.77 37.43
N LYS A 381 -4.81 21.24 36.50
CA LYS A 381 -3.93 20.08 36.77
C LYS A 381 -2.58 20.47 37.40
N ASP A 382 -2.08 21.66 37.09
CA ASP A 382 -0.80 22.18 37.62
C ASP A 382 -0.99 22.96 38.95
N ALA A 383 -2.22 23.17 39.40
CA ALA A 383 -2.50 23.72 40.72
C ALA A 383 -1.97 22.76 41.81
N PRO A 384 -1.16 23.25 42.77
CA PRO A 384 -0.68 22.40 43.86
C PRO A 384 -1.88 21.86 44.63
N GLN A 385 -1.92 20.54 44.89
CA GLN A 385 -2.83 19.94 45.86
C GLN A 385 -2.50 20.45 47.27
N THR A 386 -2.84 21.71 47.57
CA THR A 386 -2.80 22.24 48.92
C THR A 386 -4.02 21.75 49.68
N ASN A 387 -3.76 20.82 50.60
CA ASN A 387 -4.52 20.54 51.82
C ASN A 387 -5.96 20.02 51.68
N LYS A 388 -6.08 18.68 51.62
CA LYS A 388 -7.12 17.96 52.37
C LYS A 388 -6.47 16.89 53.27
N ASN A 389 -5.72 17.37 54.26
CA ASN A 389 -5.42 16.63 55.48
C ASN A 389 -5.34 17.67 56.61
N ARG A 390 -6.50 18.12 57.10
CA ARG A 390 -6.70 18.77 58.40
C ARG A 390 -8.19 18.99 58.66
N ARG A 391 -8.86 17.95 59.15
CA ARG A 391 -9.45 17.88 60.51
C ARG A 391 -10.18 16.57 60.68
#